data_AF-A0A2U8GKV0-F1
#
_entry.id   AF-A0A2U8GKV0-F1
#
_cell.length_a   1.000
_cell.length_b   1.000
_cell.length_c   1.000
_cell.angle_alpha   90.00
_cell.angle_beta   90.00
_cell.angle_gamma   90.00
#
_symmetry.space_group_name_H-M   'P 1'
#
loop_
_entity.id
_entity.type
_entity.pdbx_description
1 polymer ?
#
loop_
_entity_poly.entity_id
_entity_poly.type
_entity_poly.pdbx_seq_one_letter_code
_entity_poly.pdbx_strand_id
1 'polypeptide(L)'
;MCLRDTAAMKLTRRRAMDCETLPDFSRLSEDERASYIDELAHDVWSDSDAAVQYLTTPSKHFGGVSPVDISRSSDGASKVCIQLFRLYYGIFQ
;
A
#
# COMPACT_ATOMS: atom_id res chain seq x y z
N MET A 1 -30.67 -18.50 -3.58
CA MET A 1 -29.27 -18.78 -3.20
C MET A 1 -28.39 -17.75 -3.89
N CYS A 2 -27.96 -16.70 -3.19
CA CYS A 2 -27.05 -15.70 -3.74
C CYS A 2 -25.63 -16.06 -3.30
N LEU A 3 -24.84 -16.61 -4.21
CA LEU A 3 -23.39 -16.67 -4.06
C LEU A 3 -22.87 -15.25 -4.23
N ARG A 4 -22.63 -14.56 -3.11
CA ARG A 4 -21.73 -13.41 -3.11
C ARG A 4 -20.34 -14.01 -3.10
N ASP A 5 -19.70 -14.03 -4.26
CA ASP A 5 -18.27 -14.21 -4.41
C ASP A 5 -17.55 -13.13 -3.61
N THR A 6 -17.36 -13.35 -2.31
CA THR A 6 -16.32 -12.69 -1.54
C THR A 6 -15.02 -13.29 -2.00
N ALA A 7 -14.50 -12.77 -3.12
CA ALA A 7 -13.12 -12.90 -3.52
C ALA A 7 -12.25 -12.27 -2.42
N ALA A 8 -12.04 -13.01 -1.34
CA ALA A 8 -10.91 -12.79 -0.46
C ALA A 8 -9.68 -12.93 -1.36
N MET A 9 -9.15 -11.80 -1.83
CA MET A 9 -7.83 -11.70 -2.43
C MET A 9 -6.85 -12.22 -1.38
N LYS A 10 -6.62 -13.53 -1.40
CA LYS A 10 -5.42 -14.13 -0.82
C LYS A 10 -4.28 -13.59 -1.66
N LEU A 11 -3.80 -12.40 -1.29
CA LEU A 11 -2.56 -11.83 -1.75
C LEU A 11 -1.49 -12.84 -1.32
N THR A 12 -1.15 -13.76 -2.22
CA THR A 12 -0.02 -14.66 -1.97
C THR A 12 1.21 -13.78 -1.96
N ARG A 13 2.00 -13.83 -0.88
CA ARG A 13 3.24 -13.08 -0.55
C ARG A 13 4.24 -12.80 -1.69
N ARG A 14 4.11 -13.44 -2.85
CA ARG A 14 4.93 -13.22 -4.05
C ARG A 14 4.25 -12.39 -5.15
N ARG A 15 2.92 -12.33 -5.16
CA ARG A 15 2.11 -11.74 -6.23
C ARG A 15 1.84 -10.25 -6.04
N ALA A 16 1.96 -9.75 -4.81
CA ALA A 16 1.74 -8.35 -4.49
C ALA A 16 2.81 -7.43 -5.09
N MET A 17 4.02 -7.96 -5.31
CA MET A 17 5.19 -7.17 -5.66
C MET A 17 5.78 -7.46 -7.05
N ASP A 18 5.07 -8.17 -7.92
CA ASP A 18 5.43 -8.17 -9.33
C ASP A 18 5.12 -6.77 -9.89
N CYS A 19 6.14 -5.99 -10.23
CA CYS A 19 6.08 -4.61 -10.76
C CYS A 19 5.13 -4.39 -11.95
N GLU A 20 4.52 -5.43 -12.51
CA GLU A 20 3.84 -5.35 -13.81
C GLU A 20 2.47 -4.67 -13.76
N THR A 21 1.81 -4.57 -12.60
CA THR A 21 0.54 -3.82 -12.49
C THR A 21 0.32 -3.26 -11.08
N LEU A 22 0.61 -1.97 -10.89
CA LEU A 22 0.01 -1.24 -9.77
C LEU A 22 -1.52 -1.40 -9.82
N PRO A 23 -2.20 -1.59 -8.68
CA PRO A 23 -3.66 -1.65 -8.67
C PRO A 23 -4.25 -0.31 -9.14
N ASP A 24 -5.36 -0.37 -9.87
CA ASP A 24 -6.15 0.81 -10.21
C ASP A 24 -6.89 1.30 -8.95
N PHE A 25 -6.20 2.13 -8.16
CA PHE A 25 -6.72 2.69 -6.90
C PHE A 25 -7.99 3.54 -7.06
N SER A 26 -8.36 3.92 -8.29
CA SER A 26 -9.62 4.64 -8.56
C SER A 26 -10.85 3.74 -8.40
N ARG A 27 -10.67 2.42 -8.48
CA ARG A 27 -11.74 1.42 -8.34
C ARG A 27 -11.91 0.89 -6.92
N LEU A 28 -10.96 1.19 -6.05
CA LEU A 28 -10.97 0.74 -4.66
C LEU A 28 -11.70 1.76 -3.78
N SER A 29 -12.31 1.29 -2.70
CA SER A 29 -12.78 2.12 -1.59
C SER A 29 -11.59 2.59 -0.73
N GLU A 30 -11.83 3.54 0.17
CA GLU A 30 -10.79 4.02 1.09
C GLU A 30 -10.22 2.89 1.96
N ASP A 31 -11.09 2.03 2.49
CA ASP A 31 -10.69 0.91 3.34
C ASP A 31 -9.88 -0.15 2.58
N GLU A 32 -10.24 -0.42 1.32
CA GLU A 32 -9.48 -1.33 0.45
C GLU A 32 -8.09 -0.76 0.11
N ARG A 33 -7.99 0.56 -0.12
CA ARG A 33 -6.69 1.23 -0.33
C ARG A 33 -5.82 1.15 0.91
N ALA A 34 -6.38 1.46 2.08
CA ALA A 34 -5.67 1.43 3.34
C ALA A 34 -5.17 0.01 3.65
N SER A 35 -6.03 -1.01 3.47
CA SER A 35 -5.66 -2.41 3.68
C SER A 35 -4.54 -2.86 2.75
N TYR A 36 -4.62 -2.52 1.46
CA TYR A 36 -3.57 -2.87 0.49
C TYR A 36 -2.21 -2.23 0.85
N ILE A 37 -2.21 -0.96 1.27
CA ILE A 37 -0.99 -0.25 1.64
C ILE A 37 -0.40 -0.77 2.95
N ASP A 38 -1.25 -1.13 3.91
CA ASP A 38 -0.82 -1.76 5.16
C ASP A 38 -0.14 -3.11 4.91
N GLU A 39 -0.76 -3.98 4.10
CA GLU A 39 -0.18 -5.27 3.70
C GLU A 39 1.16 -5.07 2.97
N LEU A 40 1.22 -4.12 2.03
CA LEU A 40 2.44 -3.84 1.28
C LEU A 40 3.57 -3.32 2.18
N ALA A 41 3.26 -2.44 3.14
CA ALA A 41 4.25 -1.97 4.10
C ALA A 41 4.79 -3.13 4.95
N HIS A 42 3.93 -4.01 5.45
CA HIS A 42 4.38 -5.18 6.19
C HIS A 42 5.28 -6.10 5.36
N ASP A 43 5.05 -6.23 4.06
CA ASP A 43 5.92 -6.98 3.15
C ASP A 43 7.29 -6.29 2.95
N VAL A 44 7.35 -4.95 2.89
CA VAL A 44 8.62 -4.20 2.75
C VAL A 44 9.54 -4.40 3.94
N TRP A 45 9.02 -4.28 5.16
CA TRP A 45 9.86 -4.31 6.37
C TRP A 45 9.94 -5.69 7.04
N SER A 46 8.96 -6.58 6.81
CA SER A 46 8.79 -7.81 7.59
C SER A 46 8.73 -7.60 9.12
N ASP A 47 8.47 -6.37 9.54
CA ASP A 47 8.39 -5.90 10.93
C ASP A 47 7.17 -4.98 11.03
N SER A 48 6.24 -5.33 11.91
CA SER A 48 4.96 -4.63 12.05
C SER A 48 5.14 -3.25 12.67
N ASP A 49 6.03 -3.10 13.64
CA ASP A 49 6.26 -1.81 14.30
C ASP A 49 6.91 -0.83 13.32
N ALA A 50 7.86 -1.31 12.51
CA ALA A 50 8.48 -0.50 11.46
C ALA A 50 7.50 -0.10 10.36
N ALA A 51 6.62 -1.01 9.92
CA ALA A 51 5.58 -0.73 8.94
C ALA A 51 4.60 0.33 9.46
N VAL A 52 4.07 0.14 10.68
CA VAL A 52 3.18 1.12 11.34
C VAL A 52 3.87 2.46 11.50
N GLN A 53 5.11 2.47 12.00
CA GLN A 53 5.87 3.69 12.17
C GLN A 53 6.01 4.45 10.85
N TYR A 54 6.36 3.77 9.75
CA TYR A 54 6.41 4.39 8.44
C TYR A 54 5.05 4.99 8.05
N LEU A 55 3.97 4.22 8.14
CA LEU A 55 2.64 4.61 7.69
C LEU A 55 2.04 5.78 8.46
N THR A 56 2.34 5.90 9.75
CA THR A 56 1.81 6.96 10.61
C THR A 56 2.71 8.18 10.73
N THR A 57 3.99 8.08 10.33
CA THR A 57 4.94 9.19 10.47
C THR A 57 4.79 10.18 9.30
N PRO A 58 4.61 11.48 9.58
CA PRO A 58 4.70 12.54 8.58
C PRO A 58 6.00 12.46 7.75
N SER A 59 5.88 12.43 6.42
CA SER A 59 7.03 12.27 5.53
C SER A 59 7.23 13.49 4.64
N LYS A 60 8.49 13.90 4.47
CA LYS A 60 8.87 14.95 3.51
C LYS A 60 8.53 14.59 2.07
N HIS A 61 8.52 13.29 1.73
CA HIS A 61 8.12 12.80 0.41
C HIS A 61 6.65 13.07 0.10
N PHE A 62 5.82 13.26 1.13
CA PHE A 62 4.39 13.54 1.03
C PHE A 62 4.03 14.91 1.61
N GLY A 63 4.97 15.86 1.58
CA GLY A 63 4.72 17.25 2.00
C GLY A 63 4.44 17.41 3.51
N GLY A 64 4.93 16.49 4.34
CA GLY A 64 4.67 16.49 5.79
C GLY A 64 3.35 15.81 6.18
N VAL A 65 2.71 15.08 5.27
CA VAL A 65 1.55 14.24 5.55
C VAL A 65 2.01 12.79 5.75
N SER A 66 1.29 12.04 6.57
CA SER A 66 1.58 10.61 6.78
C SER A 66 1.17 9.79 5.54
N PRO A 67 1.84 8.66 5.25
CA PRO A 67 1.42 7.76 4.17
C PRO A 67 -0.03 7.28 4.30
N VAL A 68 -0.49 7.00 5.52
CA VAL A 68 -1.87 6.55 5.75
C VAL A 68 -2.89 7.65 5.39
N ASP A 69 -2.62 8.91 5.74
CA ASP A 69 -3.56 10.00 5.47
C ASP A 69 -3.64 10.35 3.98
N ILE A 70 -2.51 10.37 3.27
CA ILE A 70 -2.50 10.68 1.85
C ILE A 70 -3.13 9.54 1.02
N SER A 71 -3.00 8.29 1.50
CA SER A 71 -3.55 7.11 0.84
C SER A 71 -5.08 7.04 0.77
N ARG A 72 -5.78 7.92 1.50
CA ARG A 72 -7.24 8.07 1.42
C ARG A 72 -7.69 8.47 0.02
N SER A 73 -6.84 9.14 -0.75
CA SER A 73 -7.08 9.45 -2.16
C SER A 73 -6.45 8.40 -3.08
N SER A 74 -7.03 8.18 -4.27
CA SER A 74 -6.47 7.25 -5.26
C SER A 74 -5.07 7.67 -5.74
N ASP A 75 -4.86 8.97 -5.98
CA ASP A 75 -3.55 9.54 -6.34
C ASP A 75 -2.53 9.36 -5.22
N GLY A 76 -2.92 9.65 -3.97
CA GLY A 76 -2.06 9.47 -2.81
C GLY A 76 -1.69 8.02 -2.56
N ALA A 77 -2.64 7.08 -2.71
CA ALA A 77 -2.37 5.66 -2.60
C ALA A 77 -1.36 5.18 -3.66
N SER A 78 -1.50 5.67 -4.89
CA SER A 78 -0.55 5.38 -5.97
C SER A 78 0.88 5.85 -5.61
N LYS A 79 1.00 7.06 -5.05
CA LYS A 79 2.29 7.63 -4.62
C LYS A 79 2.92 6.83 -3.49
N VAL A 80 2.15 6.47 -2.47
CA VAL A 80 2.63 5.65 -1.34
C VAL A 80 3.06 4.28 -1.82
N CYS A 81 2.26 3.65 -2.68
CA CYS A 81 2.56 2.34 -3.26
C CYS A 81 3.87 2.38 -4.06
N ILE A 82 4.05 3.36 -4.95
CA ILE A 82 5.31 3.55 -5.69
C ILE A 82 6.50 3.72 -4.74
N GLN A 83 6.32 4.47 -3.65
CA GLN A 83 7.39 4.67 -2.67
C GLN A 83 7.75 3.38 -1.93
N LEU A 84 6.76 2.60 -1.51
CA LEU A 84 6.96 1.29 -0.88
C LEU A 84 7.69 0.32 -1.83
N PHE A 85 7.33 0.33 -3.12
CA PHE A 85 8.04 -0.43 -4.14
C PHE A 85 9.51 -0.03 -4.27
N ARG A 86 9.80 1.28 -4.31
CA ARG A 86 11.17 1.77 -4.36
C ARG A 86 11.98 1.32 -3.15
N LEU A 87 11.39 1.36 -1.96
CA LEU A 87 12.02 0.90 -0.73
C LEU A 87 12.30 -0.60 -0.76
N TYR A 88 11.35 -1.41 -1.24
CA TYR A 88 11.53 -2.86 -1.39
C TYR A 88 12.70 -3.23 -2.30
N TYR A 89 12.84 -2.54 -3.44
CA TYR A 89 13.92 -2.78 -4.40
C TYR A 89 15.23 -2.05 -4.08
N GLY A 90 15.31 -1.31 -2.97
CA GLY A 90 16.50 -0.53 -2.61
C GLY A 90 16.81 0.61 -3.58
N ILE A 91 15.79 1.18 -4.22
CA ILE A 91 15.93 2.33 -5.14
C ILE A 91 15.82 3.61 -4.30
N PHE A 92 16.97 4.20 -3.98
CA PHE A 92 17.07 5.44 -3.20
C PHE A 92 17.17 6.67 -4.13
N GLN A 93 16.46 7.75 -3.79
CA GLN A 93 16.59 9.09 -4.39
C GLN A 93 16.91 10.12 -3.32
#